data_AF-A0A1V4EFR7-F1
#
_entry.id   AF-A0A1V4EFR7-F1
#
_cell.length_a   1.000
_cell.length_b   1.000
_cell.length_c   1.000
_cell.angle_alpha   90.00
_cell.angle_beta   90.00
_cell.angle_gamma   90.00
#
_symmetry.space_group_name_H-M   'P 1'
#
loop_
_entity.id
_entity.type
_entity.pdbx_description
1 polymer ?
#
loop_
_entity_poly.entity_id
_entity_poly.type
_entity_poly.pdbx_seq_one_letter_code
_entity_poly.pdbx_strand_id
1 'polypeptide(L)'
;MAPPLLKVEQSDDGGRTWATAWEVSPGRQHYLYRRYESSPLRSDTAESTAVAVLPTPRGHLVAVANGRDGVALRDVTGRWHRLGFRGYDDLSEQSAAPVVNAGERIEAETGTAYLTALTVLLAALAFAGCLRRSPLGFSAAGFLTWVGLYMAVKGPPGIYGLPFTVLGALLVVGGCVALAAIAAYSRMRGLSSIVAAPLTFAAIYLPFRGWSAGRPDDYGTALLLAVVLCCPAVALGAHLAIRARGGYRRVARALRSLTR
;
A
#
# COMPACT_ATOMS: atom_id res chain seq x y z
N MET A 1 19.69 11.76 6.00
CA MET A 1 19.89 12.49 4.73
C MET A 1 18.50 12.86 4.24
N ALA A 2 18.19 14.15 4.07
CA ALA A 2 16.88 14.56 3.54
C ALA A 2 16.75 14.08 2.08
N PRO A 3 15.55 13.74 1.59
CA PRO A 3 15.35 13.43 0.19
C PRO A 3 15.82 14.63 -0.66
N PRO A 4 16.49 14.40 -1.79
CA PRO A 4 16.82 15.49 -2.69
C PRO A 4 15.52 16.11 -3.24
N LEU A 5 15.47 17.45 -3.30
CA LEU A 5 14.24 18.20 -3.55
C LEU A 5 14.05 18.50 -5.03
N LEU A 6 12.84 18.24 -5.53
CA LEU A 6 12.36 18.77 -6.82
C LEU A 6 11.70 20.13 -6.56
N LYS A 7 12.55 21.16 -6.48
CA LYS A 7 12.16 22.51 -6.07
C LYS A 7 13.03 23.55 -6.75
N VAL A 8 12.41 24.68 -7.10
CA VAL A 8 13.07 25.87 -7.63
C VAL A 8 12.66 27.05 -6.78
N GLU A 9 13.65 27.83 -6.36
CA GLU A 9 13.45 29.07 -5.64
C GLU A 9 13.80 30.26 -6.55
N GLN A 10 13.04 31.34 -6.42
CA GLN A 10 13.23 32.58 -7.16
C GLN A 10 13.41 33.71 -6.15
N SER A 11 14.27 34.65 -6.51
CA SER A 11 14.43 35.92 -5.83
C SER A 11 14.12 37.07 -6.78
N ASP A 12 13.33 38.03 -6.30
CA ASP A 12 12.95 39.24 -7.03
C ASP A 12 13.67 40.50 -6.52
N ASP A 13 14.55 40.35 -5.52
CA ASP A 13 15.23 41.46 -4.82
C ASP A 13 16.76 41.31 -4.82
N GLY A 14 17.30 40.62 -5.82
CA GLY A 14 18.74 40.41 -5.96
C GLY A 14 19.32 39.38 -4.98
N GLY A 15 18.51 38.44 -4.50
CA GLY A 15 18.92 37.33 -3.65
C GLY A 15 18.72 37.57 -2.15
N ARG A 16 18.05 38.65 -1.74
CA ARG A 16 17.83 38.97 -0.31
C ARG A 16 16.70 38.12 0.27
N THR A 17 15.66 37.85 -0.50
CA THR A 17 14.58 36.93 -0.18
C THR A 17 14.38 35.92 -1.29
N TRP A 18 13.95 34.71 -0.90
CA TRP A 18 13.71 33.60 -1.80
C TRP A 18 12.31 33.04 -1.56
N ALA A 19 11.59 32.78 -2.63
CA ALA A 19 10.28 32.15 -2.61
C ALA A 19 10.26 30.95 -3.54
N THR A 20 9.46 29.92 -3.21
CA THR A 20 9.26 28.78 -4.09
C THR A 20 8.60 29.24 -5.39
N ALA A 21 9.30 29.10 -6.52
CA ALA A 21 8.77 29.36 -7.85
C ALA A 21 8.10 28.12 -8.45
N TRP A 22 8.60 26.93 -8.11
CA TRP A 22 8.07 25.64 -8.54
C TRP A 22 8.49 24.55 -7.55
N GLU A 23 7.60 23.61 -7.27
CA GLU A 23 7.93 22.41 -6.51
C GLU A 23 7.01 21.24 -6.88
N VAL A 24 7.55 20.02 -6.78
CA VAL A 24 6.73 18.83 -6.54
C VAL A 24 6.57 18.72 -5.03
N SER A 25 5.34 18.58 -4.53
CA SER A 25 5.10 18.53 -3.08
C SER A 25 5.91 17.39 -2.43
N PRO A 26 6.34 17.55 -1.16
CA PRO A 26 7.16 16.53 -0.48
C PRO A 26 6.52 15.12 -0.50
N GLY A 27 5.20 15.05 -0.35
CA GLY A 27 4.45 13.80 -0.41
C GLY A 27 4.48 13.13 -1.80
N ARG A 28 4.46 13.92 -2.87
CA ARG A 28 4.60 13.42 -4.25
C ARG A 28 6.04 13.10 -4.64
N GLN A 29 7.03 13.76 -4.03
CA GLN A 29 8.44 13.37 -4.22
C GLN A 29 8.69 11.95 -3.71
N HIS A 30 8.08 11.54 -2.59
CA HIS A 30 8.15 10.15 -2.10
C HIS A 30 7.58 9.15 -3.13
N TYR A 31 6.48 9.52 -3.79
CA TYR A 31 5.87 8.69 -4.83
C TYR A 31 6.81 8.53 -6.04
N LEU A 32 7.42 9.62 -6.51
CA LEU A 32 8.41 9.60 -7.59
C LEU A 32 9.67 8.80 -7.21
N TYR A 33 10.15 8.96 -5.98
CA TYR A 33 11.31 8.21 -5.47
C TYR A 33 11.09 6.69 -5.60
N ARG A 34 9.93 6.18 -5.16
CA ARG A 34 9.57 4.75 -5.32
C ARG A 34 9.54 4.30 -6.79
N ARG A 35 9.17 5.19 -7.71
CA ARG A 35 9.19 4.88 -9.14
C ARG A 35 10.61 4.73 -9.65
N TYR A 36 11.51 5.65 -9.29
CA TYR A 36 12.88 5.66 -9.80
C TYR A 36 13.81 4.64 -9.13
N GLU A 37 13.62 4.34 -7.84
CA GLU A 37 14.37 3.32 -7.11
C GLU A 37 14.22 1.91 -7.72
N SER A 38 13.06 1.63 -8.34
CA SER A 38 12.78 0.33 -8.95
C SER A 38 13.57 0.00 -10.22
N SER A 39 14.42 0.93 -10.70
CA SER A 39 15.18 0.74 -11.94
C SER A 39 16.67 0.45 -11.68
N PRO A 40 17.26 -0.54 -12.38
CA PRO A 40 18.66 -0.95 -12.20
C PRO A 40 19.71 0.09 -12.65
N LEU A 41 19.33 1.05 -13.51
CA LEU A 41 20.14 2.22 -13.83
C LEU A 41 20.19 3.16 -12.62
N ARG A 42 21.22 2.97 -11.78
CA ARG A 42 21.33 3.43 -10.40
C ARG A 42 21.95 4.83 -10.19
N SER A 43 22.36 5.53 -11.25
CA SER A 43 23.19 6.75 -11.08
C SER A 43 22.43 8.06 -10.92
N ASP A 44 21.18 8.16 -11.39
CA ASP A 44 20.52 9.47 -11.49
C ASP A 44 19.28 9.52 -10.58
N THR A 45 19.40 10.28 -9.48
CA THR A 45 18.29 10.66 -8.61
C THR A 45 17.38 11.67 -9.31
N ALA A 46 16.10 11.71 -8.93
CA ALA A 46 15.18 12.76 -9.36
C ALA A 46 15.37 13.96 -8.43
N GLU A 47 16.17 14.93 -8.87
CA GLU A 47 16.57 16.08 -8.08
C GLU A 47 16.85 17.28 -8.97
N SER A 48 16.52 18.49 -8.51
CA SER A 48 16.84 19.72 -9.25
C SER A 48 18.33 20.04 -9.12
N THR A 49 19.10 19.89 -10.20
CA THR A 49 20.58 20.00 -10.19
C THR A 49 21.12 21.26 -10.86
N ALA A 50 20.43 21.77 -11.87
CA ALA A 50 20.89 22.92 -12.65
C ALA A 50 19.71 23.75 -13.15
N VAL A 51 19.94 25.06 -13.29
CA VAL A 51 18.98 26.01 -13.86
C VAL A 51 19.64 26.77 -15.01
N ALA A 52 18.91 26.91 -16.11
CA ALA A 52 19.30 27.71 -17.25
C ALA A 52 18.18 28.72 -17.56
N VAL A 53 18.57 29.97 -17.81
CA VAL A 53 17.66 31.03 -18.25
C VAL A 53 17.99 31.37 -19.69
N LEU A 54 17.03 31.18 -20.59
CA LEU A 54 17.20 31.41 -22.01
C LEU A 54 16.43 32.66 -22.43
N PRO A 55 17.10 33.68 -23.01
CA PRO A 55 16.42 34.84 -23.55
C PRO A 55 15.63 34.47 -24.80
N THR A 56 14.46 35.08 -24.95
CA THR A 56 13.61 34.97 -26.14
C THR A 56 13.10 36.37 -26.53
N PRO A 57 12.62 36.57 -27.77
CA PRO A 57 12.06 37.87 -28.17
C PRO A 57 10.87 38.35 -27.31
N ARG A 58 10.21 37.43 -26.60
CA ARG A 58 8.99 37.71 -25.81
C ARG A 58 9.22 37.67 -24.29
N GLY A 59 10.45 37.47 -23.83
CA GLY A 59 10.77 37.30 -22.40
C GLY A 59 11.84 36.24 -22.18
N HIS A 60 11.73 35.47 -21.10
CA HIS A 60 12.71 34.43 -20.75
C HIS A 60 12.03 33.08 -20.58
N LEU A 61 12.72 32.03 -20.98
CA LEU A 61 12.40 30.66 -20.60
C LEU A 61 13.33 30.26 -19.45
N VAL A 62 12.82 29.49 -18.49
CA VAL A 62 13.64 28.92 -17.42
C VAL A 62 13.56 27.41 -17.50
N ALA A 63 14.67 26.74 -17.75
CA ALA A 63 14.76 25.29 -17.78
C ALA A 63 15.52 24.81 -16.53
N VAL A 64 14.98 23.82 -15.85
CA VAL A 64 15.58 23.23 -14.65
C VAL A 64 15.76 21.74 -14.88
N ALA A 65 17.01 21.29 -14.81
CA ALA A 65 17.34 19.88 -14.90
C ALA A 65 16.96 19.19 -13.59
N ASN A 66 16.03 18.23 -13.66
CA ASN A 66 15.49 17.48 -12.53
C ASN A 66 16.03 16.04 -12.47
N GLY A 67 17.26 15.85 -12.95
CA GLY A 67 17.88 14.55 -13.10
C GLY A 67 16.95 13.60 -13.87
N ARG A 68 16.60 12.48 -13.25
CA ARG A 68 15.79 11.44 -13.87
C ARG A 68 14.31 11.81 -14.13
N ASP A 69 13.80 12.84 -13.45
CA ASP A 69 12.44 13.33 -13.68
C ASP A 69 12.32 14.14 -14.97
N GLY A 70 13.45 14.58 -15.54
CA GLY A 70 13.52 15.31 -16.81
C GLY A 70 13.78 16.79 -16.59
N VAL A 71 12.96 17.65 -17.18
CA VAL A 71 13.12 19.11 -17.14
C VAL A 71 11.84 19.77 -16.66
N ALA A 72 11.95 20.68 -15.69
CA ALA A 72 10.89 21.65 -15.43
C ALA A 72 11.14 22.90 -16.29
N LEU A 73 10.20 23.24 -17.16
CA LEU A 73 10.28 24.37 -18.07
C LEU A 73 9.25 25.44 -17.67
N ARG A 74 9.72 26.63 -17.31
CA ARG A 74 8.88 27.83 -17.21
C ARG A 74 8.82 28.51 -18.57
N ASP A 75 7.61 28.64 -19.10
CA ASP A 75 7.40 29.35 -20.35
C ASP A 75 7.41 30.89 -20.17
N VAL A 76 7.37 31.62 -21.28
CA VAL A 76 7.34 33.09 -21.30
C VAL A 76 6.08 33.68 -20.67
N THR A 77 5.02 32.88 -20.46
CA THR A 77 3.80 33.30 -19.74
C THR A 77 3.94 33.12 -18.23
N GLY A 78 5.04 32.50 -17.78
CA GLY A 78 5.33 32.22 -16.38
C GLY A 78 4.79 30.87 -15.90
N ARG A 79 4.17 30.07 -16.77
CA ARG A 79 3.63 28.75 -16.43
C ARG A 79 4.74 27.69 -16.46
N TRP A 80 4.72 26.81 -15.47
CA TRP A 80 5.63 25.66 -15.39
C TRP A 80 5.03 24.42 -16.04
N HIS A 81 5.90 23.69 -16.74
CA HIS A 81 5.62 22.42 -17.41
C HIS A 81 6.65 21.40 -16.96
N ARG A 82 6.22 20.19 -16.60
CA ARG A 82 7.14 19.08 -16.26
C ARG A 82 7.28 18.19 -17.49
N LEU A 83 8.49 18.11 -18.03
CA LEU A 83 8.82 17.38 -19.24
C LEU A 83 9.65 16.15 -18.87
N GLY A 84 9.17 14.95 -19.18
CA GLY A 84 9.94 13.73 -19.01
C GLY A 84 10.61 13.28 -20.29
N PHE A 85 11.56 12.35 -20.17
CA PHE A 85 12.29 11.78 -21.31
C PHE A 85 11.45 10.77 -22.10
N ARG A 86 11.40 10.95 -23.43
CA ARG A 86 10.87 9.99 -24.41
C ARG A 86 12.02 9.39 -25.20
N GLY A 87 12.71 8.41 -24.62
CA GLY A 87 14.00 7.95 -25.16
C GLY A 87 15.13 8.88 -24.72
N TYR A 88 16.17 9.03 -25.53
CA TYR A 88 17.37 9.81 -25.16
C TYR A 88 17.32 11.28 -25.58
N ASP A 89 16.60 11.62 -26.66
CA ASP A 89 16.71 12.94 -27.31
C ASP A 89 15.42 13.76 -27.31
N ASP A 90 14.33 13.24 -26.75
CA ASP A 90 13.01 13.87 -26.80
C ASP A 90 12.46 14.13 -25.39
N LEU A 91 11.87 15.32 -25.20
CA LEU A 91 11.27 15.78 -23.95
C LEU A 91 9.81 16.11 -24.20
N SER A 92 8.91 15.52 -23.41
CA SER A 92 7.48 15.80 -23.53
C SER A 92 6.76 15.76 -22.18
N GLU A 93 5.69 16.54 -22.05
CA GLU A 93 4.82 16.51 -20.87
C GLU A 93 4.19 15.13 -20.66
N GLN A 94 3.84 14.45 -21.76
CA GLN A 94 3.22 13.12 -21.72
C GLN A 94 4.19 12.04 -21.20
N SER A 95 5.49 12.28 -21.34
CA SER A 95 6.55 11.39 -20.86
C SER A 95 6.96 11.67 -19.41
N ALA A 96 6.48 12.77 -18.82
CA ALA A 96 6.71 13.04 -17.40
C ALA A 96 6.08 11.92 -16.55
N ALA A 97 6.84 11.42 -15.58
CA ALA A 97 6.31 10.39 -14.69
C ALA A 97 5.08 10.94 -13.96
N PRO A 98 3.96 10.19 -13.90
CA PRO A 98 2.80 10.63 -13.13
C PRO A 98 3.17 10.73 -11.65
N VAL A 99 2.73 11.80 -10.99
CA VAL A 99 2.88 11.99 -9.53
C VAL A 99 1.73 11.36 -8.74
N VAL A 100 0.70 10.91 -9.45
CA VAL A 100 -0.47 10.22 -8.90
C VAL A 100 -0.87 9.10 -9.85
N ASN A 101 -1.11 7.91 -9.31
CA ASN A 101 -1.76 6.83 -10.02
C ASN A 101 -2.39 5.87 -8.99
N ALA A 102 -3.72 5.79 -8.99
CA ALA A 102 -4.45 5.09 -7.94
C ALA A 102 -4.14 3.59 -7.94
N GLY A 103 -3.55 3.12 -6.84
CA GLY A 103 -3.23 1.70 -6.65
C GLY A 103 -1.86 1.26 -7.17
N GLU A 104 -1.10 2.15 -7.80
CA GLU A 104 0.29 1.86 -8.16
C GLU A 104 1.26 2.18 -7.02
N ARG A 105 2.42 1.51 -7.00
CA ARG A 105 3.53 1.78 -6.07
C ARG A 105 3.18 1.60 -4.59
N ILE A 106 2.14 0.79 -4.34
CA ILE A 106 1.67 0.37 -3.02
C ILE A 106 1.67 -1.16 -2.89
N GLU A 107 2.52 -1.85 -3.64
CA GLU A 107 2.57 -3.33 -3.67
C GLU A 107 2.96 -3.87 -2.29
N ALA A 108 3.88 -3.19 -1.61
CA ALA A 108 4.34 -3.57 -0.29
C ALA A 108 3.21 -3.51 0.74
N GLU A 109 2.48 -2.41 0.76
CA GLU A 109 1.35 -2.13 1.64
C GLU A 109 0.16 -3.03 1.32
N THR A 110 -0.12 -3.27 0.03
CA THR A 110 -1.15 -4.20 -0.42
C THR A 110 -0.87 -5.62 0.08
N GLY A 111 0.39 -6.07 0.02
CA GLY A 111 0.78 -7.35 0.60
C GLY A 111 0.64 -7.42 2.11
N THR A 112 1.02 -6.36 2.82
CA THR A 112 0.78 -6.25 4.26
C THR A 112 -0.71 -6.31 4.59
N ALA A 113 -1.57 -5.65 3.80
CA ALA A 113 -3.02 -5.69 3.95
C ALA A 113 -3.56 -7.13 3.81
N TYR A 114 -3.14 -7.85 2.78
CA TYR A 114 -3.54 -9.25 2.55
C TYR A 114 -3.09 -10.19 3.68
N LEU A 115 -1.81 -10.14 4.08
CA LEU A 115 -1.27 -11.00 5.15
C LEU A 115 -1.89 -10.71 6.52
N THR A 116 -2.16 -9.44 6.81
CA THR A 116 -2.81 -9.04 8.06
C THR A 116 -4.27 -9.48 8.08
N ALA A 117 -5.01 -9.29 6.99
CA ALA A 117 -6.38 -9.76 6.85
C ALA A 117 -6.49 -11.28 6.97
N LEU A 118 -5.55 -12.02 6.37
CA LEU A 118 -5.47 -13.48 6.52
C LEU A 118 -5.21 -13.89 7.98
N THR A 119 -4.29 -13.22 8.67
CA THR A 119 -4.04 -13.46 10.09
C THR A 119 -5.29 -13.25 10.94
N VAL A 120 -6.04 -12.16 10.69
CA VAL A 120 -7.32 -11.88 11.35
C VAL A 120 -8.36 -12.96 11.04
N LEU A 121 -8.44 -13.44 9.79
CA LEU A 121 -9.32 -14.54 9.41
C LEU A 121 -8.99 -15.84 10.15
N LEU A 122 -7.71 -16.22 10.18
CA LEU A 122 -7.25 -17.42 10.89
C LEU A 122 -7.55 -17.31 12.38
N ALA A 123 -7.31 -16.16 13.00
CA ALA A 123 -7.69 -15.92 14.39
C ALA A 123 -9.20 -16.10 14.59
N ALA A 124 -10.04 -15.48 13.73
CA ALA A 124 -11.50 -15.60 13.80
C ALA A 124 -11.97 -17.06 13.71
N LEU A 125 -11.43 -17.84 12.78
CA LEU A 125 -11.73 -19.28 12.63
C LEU A 125 -11.26 -20.10 13.84
N ALA A 126 -10.07 -19.80 14.38
CA ALA A 126 -9.58 -20.45 15.60
C ALA A 126 -10.52 -20.15 16.79
N PHE A 127 -10.99 -18.91 16.92
CA PHE A 127 -11.95 -18.50 17.95
C PHE A 127 -13.32 -19.18 17.80
N ALA A 128 -13.76 -19.41 16.56
CA ALA A 128 -14.99 -20.13 16.20
C ALA A 128 -14.94 -21.63 16.49
N GLY A 129 -13.76 -22.18 16.80
CA GLY A 129 -13.57 -23.55 17.27
C GLY A 129 -12.84 -24.48 16.32
N CYS A 130 -12.44 -24.02 15.13
CA CYS A 130 -11.71 -24.83 14.15
C CYS A 130 -10.42 -25.43 14.74
N LEU A 131 -9.66 -24.61 15.49
CA LEU A 131 -8.41 -25.03 16.15
C LEU A 131 -8.63 -26.12 17.20
N ARG A 132 -9.78 -26.14 17.88
CA ARG A 132 -10.08 -27.18 18.88
C ARG A 132 -10.46 -28.52 18.27
N ARG A 133 -11.03 -28.49 17.06
CA ARG A 133 -11.54 -29.70 16.41
C ARG A 133 -10.43 -30.47 15.69
N SER A 134 -9.52 -29.75 15.03
CA SER A 134 -8.38 -30.33 14.32
C SER A 134 -7.18 -29.39 14.47
N PRO A 135 -6.43 -29.45 15.59
CA PRO A 135 -5.35 -28.51 15.85
C PRO A 135 -4.23 -28.62 14.82
N LEU A 136 -3.80 -29.85 14.49
CA LEU A 136 -2.75 -30.09 13.50
C LEU A 136 -3.20 -29.69 12.09
N GLY A 137 -4.39 -30.13 11.65
CA GLY A 137 -4.91 -29.80 10.33
C GLY A 137 -5.16 -28.30 10.15
N PHE A 138 -5.67 -27.63 11.18
CA PHE A 138 -5.88 -26.18 11.16
C PHE A 138 -4.54 -25.42 11.11
N SER A 139 -3.58 -25.79 11.95
CA SER A 139 -2.25 -25.15 11.94
C SER A 139 -1.53 -25.37 10.62
N ALA A 140 -1.56 -26.58 10.07
CA ALA A 140 -0.97 -26.88 8.76
C ALA A 140 -1.66 -26.10 7.65
N ALA A 141 -3.00 -26.12 7.56
CA ALA A 141 -3.74 -25.40 6.54
C ALA A 141 -3.56 -23.88 6.63
N GLY A 142 -3.58 -23.33 7.86
CA GLY A 142 -3.32 -21.92 8.11
C GLY A 142 -1.90 -21.51 7.70
N PHE A 143 -0.90 -22.32 8.05
CA PHE A 143 0.49 -22.09 7.68
C PHE A 143 0.70 -22.16 6.16
N LEU A 144 0.16 -23.18 5.48
CA LEU A 144 0.22 -23.31 4.02
C LEU A 144 -0.42 -22.11 3.32
N THR A 145 -1.60 -21.67 3.79
CA THR A 145 -2.27 -20.49 3.24
C THR A 145 -1.42 -19.23 3.43
N TRP A 146 -0.84 -19.06 4.62
CA TRP A 146 -0.04 -17.88 4.95
C TRP A 146 1.26 -17.82 4.15
N VAL A 147 2.02 -18.92 4.12
CA VAL A 147 3.26 -19.02 3.34
C VAL A 147 2.96 -18.89 1.85
N GLY A 148 1.91 -19.54 1.35
CA GLY A 148 1.50 -19.44 -0.05
C GLY A 148 1.21 -18.00 -0.47
N LEU A 149 0.45 -17.27 0.37
CA LEU A 149 0.13 -15.86 0.13
C LEU A 149 1.39 -14.97 0.24
N TYR A 150 2.26 -15.23 1.20
CA TYR A 150 3.54 -14.54 1.33
C TYR A 150 4.39 -14.72 0.07
N MET A 151 4.52 -15.95 -0.44
CA MET A 151 5.27 -16.24 -1.67
C MET A 151 4.65 -15.55 -2.89
N ALA A 152 3.32 -15.55 -3.01
CA ALA A 152 2.64 -14.91 -4.13
C ALA A 152 2.80 -13.39 -4.14
N VAL A 153 2.91 -12.75 -2.97
CA VAL A 153 2.96 -11.29 -2.87
C VAL A 153 4.36 -10.72 -2.70
N LYS A 154 5.26 -11.46 -2.03
CA LYS A 154 6.65 -11.06 -1.75
C LYS A 154 7.68 -11.86 -2.57
N GLY A 155 7.22 -12.67 -3.52
CA GLY A 155 8.08 -13.39 -4.44
C GLY A 155 8.96 -12.44 -5.25
N PRO A 156 10.08 -12.93 -5.82
CA PRO A 156 10.93 -12.15 -6.70
C PRO A 156 10.11 -11.51 -7.84
N PRO A 157 10.45 -10.30 -8.29
CA PRO A 157 9.78 -9.72 -9.47
C PRO A 157 10.21 -10.43 -10.77
N GLY A 158 9.37 -10.31 -11.80
CA GLY A 158 9.67 -10.80 -13.15
C GLY A 158 9.56 -12.32 -13.33
N ILE A 159 10.19 -12.85 -14.39
CA ILE A 159 10.08 -14.26 -14.77
C ILE A 159 10.58 -15.22 -13.69
N TYR A 160 11.57 -14.80 -12.89
CA TYR A 160 12.10 -15.56 -11.76
C TYR A 160 11.11 -15.69 -10.59
N GLY A 161 10.11 -14.81 -10.53
CA GLY A 161 9.01 -14.87 -9.56
C GLY A 161 7.93 -15.89 -9.89
N LEU A 162 7.76 -16.22 -11.17
CA LEU A 162 6.68 -17.08 -11.65
C LEU A 162 6.56 -18.41 -10.91
N PRO A 163 7.64 -19.20 -10.67
CA PRO A 163 7.52 -20.43 -9.91
C PRO A 163 7.07 -20.19 -8.45
N PHE A 164 7.49 -19.09 -7.81
CA PHE A 164 7.06 -18.73 -6.45
C PHE A 164 5.59 -18.34 -6.42
N THR A 165 5.11 -17.60 -7.43
CA THR A 165 3.70 -17.22 -7.56
C THR A 165 2.81 -18.43 -7.81
N VAL A 166 3.22 -19.34 -8.71
CA VAL A 166 2.46 -20.57 -9.00
C VAL A 166 2.42 -21.48 -7.77
N LEU A 167 3.57 -21.78 -7.17
CA LEU A 167 3.62 -22.59 -5.95
C LEU A 167 2.83 -21.93 -4.82
N GLY A 168 3.00 -20.62 -4.63
CA GLY A 168 2.26 -19.85 -3.64
C GLY A 168 0.75 -19.94 -3.84
N ALA A 169 0.27 -19.78 -5.06
CA ALA A 169 -1.14 -19.92 -5.40
C ALA A 169 -1.68 -21.33 -5.11
N LEU A 170 -0.93 -22.38 -5.46
CA LEU A 170 -1.30 -23.77 -5.17
C LEU A 170 -1.41 -24.01 -3.65
N LEU A 171 -0.47 -23.48 -2.86
CA LEU A 171 -0.48 -23.56 -1.40
C LEU A 171 -1.69 -22.81 -0.79
N VAL A 172 -2.01 -21.61 -1.32
CA VAL A 172 -3.21 -20.85 -0.91
C VAL A 172 -4.48 -21.65 -1.21
N VAL A 173 -4.61 -22.19 -2.42
CA VAL A 173 -5.79 -22.97 -2.80
C VAL A 173 -5.94 -24.20 -1.90
N GLY A 174 -4.87 -25.00 -1.73
CA GLY A 174 -4.90 -26.18 -0.87
C GLY A 174 -5.21 -25.85 0.59
N GLY A 175 -4.59 -24.80 1.12
CA GLY A 175 -4.84 -24.32 2.49
C GLY A 175 -6.27 -23.81 2.68
N CYS A 176 -6.81 -23.03 1.75
CA CYS A 176 -8.19 -22.56 1.76
C CYS A 176 -9.21 -23.71 1.70
N VAL A 177 -8.99 -24.71 0.83
CA VAL A 177 -9.85 -25.90 0.75
C VAL A 177 -9.83 -26.68 2.07
N ALA A 178 -8.65 -26.90 2.66
CA ALA A 178 -8.53 -27.58 3.95
C ALA A 178 -9.19 -26.78 5.09
N LEU A 179 -8.98 -25.46 5.14
CA LEU A 179 -9.63 -24.58 6.12
C LEU A 179 -11.16 -24.63 5.96
N ALA A 180 -11.67 -24.57 4.73
CA ALA A 180 -13.10 -24.66 4.43
C ALA A 180 -13.70 -26.01 4.84
N ALA A 181 -12.99 -27.12 4.61
CA ALA A 181 -13.41 -28.44 5.05
C ALA A 181 -13.48 -28.55 6.59
N ILE A 182 -12.47 -28.04 7.30
CA ILE A 182 -12.46 -27.98 8.77
C ILE A 182 -13.61 -27.10 9.28
N ALA A 183 -13.82 -25.95 8.65
CA ALA A 183 -14.92 -25.03 8.89
C ALA A 183 -16.28 -25.73 8.74
N ALA A 184 -16.52 -26.41 7.61
CA ALA A 184 -17.77 -27.12 7.34
C ALA A 184 -18.02 -28.24 8.37
N TYR A 185 -16.98 -29.00 8.70
CA TYR A 185 -17.06 -30.11 9.65
C TYR A 185 -17.25 -29.66 11.10
N SER A 186 -16.78 -28.46 11.47
CA SER A 186 -16.81 -27.97 12.84
C SER A 186 -18.15 -27.39 13.30
N ARG A 187 -19.20 -27.39 12.45
CA ARG A 187 -20.51 -26.74 12.73
C ARG A 187 -20.31 -25.37 13.37
N MET A 188 -19.54 -24.52 12.68
CA MET A 188 -19.10 -23.22 13.18
C MET A 188 -20.27 -22.37 13.71
N ARG A 189 -20.05 -21.74 14.87
CA ARG A 189 -20.92 -20.69 15.40
C ARG A 189 -20.13 -19.39 15.45
N GLY A 190 -20.75 -18.28 15.08
CA GLY A 190 -20.10 -16.96 15.11
C GLY A 190 -19.35 -16.58 13.84
N LEU A 191 -19.83 -17.01 12.65
CA LEU A 191 -19.26 -16.60 11.35
C LEU A 191 -19.25 -15.10 11.10
N SER A 192 -20.02 -14.33 11.87
CA SER A 192 -19.98 -12.87 11.84
C SER A 192 -18.58 -12.30 12.06
N SER A 193 -17.70 -12.98 12.80
CA SER A 193 -16.31 -12.50 13.00
C SER A 193 -15.45 -12.57 11.74
N ILE A 194 -15.85 -13.35 10.71
CA ILE A 194 -15.13 -13.42 9.42
C ILE A 194 -15.13 -12.05 8.72
N VAL A 195 -16.14 -11.22 8.95
CA VAL A 195 -16.25 -9.85 8.39
C VAL A 195 -15.09 -8.96 8.86
N ALA A 196 -14.43 -9.27 9.98
CA ALA A 196 -13.28 -8.51 10.45
C ALA A 196 -12.09 -8.58 9.45
N ALA A 197 -11.94 -9.67 8.70
CA ALA A 197 -10.85 -9.82 7.73
C ALA A 197 -10.95 -8.82 6.55
N PRO A 198 -12.04 -8.74 5.77
CA PRO A 198 -12.17 -7.74 4.71
C PRO A 198 -12.19 -6.31 5.24
N LEU A 199 -12.70 -6.07 6.45
CA LEU A 199 -12.61 -4.75 7.10
C LEU A 199 -11.16 -4.37 7.42
N THR A 200 -10.36 -5.32 7.91
CA THR A 200 -8.94 -5.11 8.17
C THR A 200 -8.17 -4.84 6.88
N PHE A 201 -8.46 -5.60 5.81
CA PHE A 201 -7.90 -5.33 4.48
C PHE A 201 -8.24 -3.90 4.03
N ALA A 202 -9.51 -3.51 4.08
CA ALA A 202 -9.95 -2.18 3.65
C ALA A 202 -9.33 -1.06 4.50
N ALA A 203 -9.24 -1.25 5.81
CA ALA A 203 -8.63 -0.30 6.75
C ALA A 203 -7.16 -0.01 6.41
N ILE A 204 -6.41 -1.03 5.96
CA ILE A 204 -5.01 -0.86 5.54
C ILE A 204 -4.93 -0.33 4.12
N TYR A 205 -5.65 -0.94 3.18
CA TYR A 205 -5.48 -0.70 1.75
C TYR A 205 -6.02 0.66 1.29
N LEU A 206 -7.18 1.11 1.79
CA LEU A 206 -7.84 2.31 1.29
C LEU A 206 -7.03 3.60 1.52
N PRO A 207 -6.40 3.84 2.68
CA PRO A 207 -5.53 5.01 2.86
C PRO A 207 -4.37 5.08 1.86
N PHE A 208 -3.70 3.95 1.58
CA PHE A 208 -2.59 3.92 0.62
C PHE A 208 -3.07 4.03 -0.84
N ARG A 209 -4.23 3.44 -1.16
CA ARG A 209 -4.88 3.68 -2.46
C ARG A 209 -5.26 5.15 -2.63
N GLY A 210 -5.76 5.79 -1.58
CA GLY A 210 -6.02 7.23 -1.57
C GLY A 210 -4.73 8.02 -1.80
N TRP A 211 -3.68 7.72 -1.04
CA TRP A 211 -2.38 8.39 -1.17
C TRP A 211 -1.80 8.28 -2.57
N SER A 212 -1.83 7.09 -3.18
CA SER A 212 -1.37 6.90 -4.57
C SER A 212 -2.25 7.65 -5.58
N ALA A 213 -3.53 7.88 -5.27
CA ALA A 213 -4.43 8.75 -6.03
C ALA A 213 -4.26 10.27 -5.72
N GLY A 214 -3.34 10.64 -4.83
CA GLY A 214 -3.06 12.03 -4.44
C GLY A 214 -3.77 12.53 -3.19
N ARG A 215 -4.47 11.66 -2.43
CA ARG A 215 -5.17 12.04 -1.19
C ARG A 215 -5.10 10.96 -0.09
N PRO A 216 -4.33 11.15 0.99
CA PRO A 216 -3.59 12.36 1.36
C PRO A 216 -2.35 12.58 0.50
N ASP A 217 -1.81 13.80 0.53
CA ASP A 217 -0.56 14.10 -0.19
C ASP A 217 0.63 13.40 0.47
N ASP A 218 0.70 13.42 1.79
CA ASP A 218 1.78 12.82 2.58
C ASP A 218 1.54 11.32 2.86
N TYR A 219 2.61 10.52 2.72
CA TYR A 219 2.58 9.08 3.00
C TYR A 219 2.41 8.80 4.51
N GLY A 220 3.03 9.61 5.37
CA GLY A 220 2.90 9.48 6.83
C GLY A 220 1.46 9.62 7.30
N THR A 221 0.70 10.53 6.69
CA THR A 221 -0.74 10.70 6.93
C THR A 221 -1.53 9.47 6.51
N ALA A 222 -1.22 8.87 5.36
CA ALA A 222 -1.86 7.62 4.92
C ALA A 222 -1.59 6.46 5.89
N LEU A 223 -0.35 6.35 6.37
CA LEU A 223 0.05 5.37 7.38
C LEU A 223 -0.71 5.57 8.70
N LEU A 224 -0.81 6.81 9.18
CA LEU A 224 -1.56 7.15 10.38
C LEU A 224 -3.04 6.75 10.24
N LEU A 225 -3.66 7.08 9.11
CA LEU A 225 -5.04 6.69 8.81
C LEU A 225 -5.21 5.16 8.82
N ALA A 226 -4.28 4.41 8.21
CA ALA A 226 -4.32 2.95 8.21
C ALA A 226 -4.24 2.36 9.62
N VAL A 227 -3.36 2.88 10.48
CA VAL A 227 -3.24 2.45 11.87
C VAL A 227 -4.52 2.74 12.66
N VAL A 228 -5.06 3.96 12.54
CA VAL A 228 -6.28 4.38 13.24
C VAL A 228 -7.49 3.56 12.79
N LEU A 229 -7.63 3.26 11.49
CA LEU A 229 -8.73 2.46 10.95
C LEU A 229 -8.61 0.96 11.29
N CYS A 230 -7.40 0.45 11.51
CA CYS A 230 -7.19 -0.94 11.92
C CYS A 230 -7.71 -1.22 13.33
N CYS A 231 -7.55 -0.28 14.27
CA CYS A 231 -7.99 -0.42 15.65
C CYS A 231 -9.48 -0.85 15.79
N PRO A 232 -10.46 -0.14 15.19
CA PRO A 232 -11.86 -0.54 15.28
C PRO A 232 -12.17 -1.84 14.53
N ALA A 233 -11.48 -2.13 13.41
CA ALA A 233 -11.68 -3.38 12.68
C ALA A 233 -11.30 -4.61 13.55
N VAL A 234 -10.15 -4.54 14.23
CA VAL A 234 -9.69 -5.57 15.16
C VAL A 234 -10.59 -5.64 16.39
N ALA A 235 -10.95 -4.49 16.97
CA ALA A 235 -11.83 -4.43 18.14
C ALA A 235 -13.22 -5.03 17.85
N LEU A 236 -13.80 -4.74 16.68
CA LEU A 236 -15.05 -5.32 16.22
C LEU A 236 -14.93 -6.84 16.04
N GLY A 237 -13.86 -7.31 15.40
CA GLY A 237 -13.58 -8.74 15.25
C GLY A 237 -13.49 -9.47 16.59
N ALA A 238 -12.76 -8.90 17.55
CA ALA A 238 -12.65 -9.42 18.91
C ALA A 238 -14.00 -9.41 19.64
N HIS A 239 -14.75 -8.31 19.55
CA HIS A 239 -16.07 -8.18 20.16
C HIS A 239 -17.05 -9.24 19.63
N LEU A 240 -17.11 -9.42 18.31
CA LEU A 240 -17.95 -10.44 17.67
C LEU A 240 -17.55 -11.86 18.09
N ALA A 241 -16.25 -12.14 18.19
CA ALA A 241 -15.73 -13.42 18.65
C ALA A 241 -16.08 -13.69 20.13
N ILE A 242 -15.95 -12.69 21.01
CA ILE A 242 -16.30 -12.79 22.43
C ILE A 242 -17.81 -13.00 22.60
N ARG A 243 -18.64 -12.23 21.87
CA ARG A 243 -20.11 -12.34 21.94
C ARG A 243 -20.59 -13.73 21.51
N ALA A 244 -20.02 -14.29 20.46
CA ALA A 244 -20.31 -15.66 20.00
C ALA A 244 -20.02 -16.70 21.11
N ARG A 245 -18.95 -16.52 21.90
CA ARG A 245 -18.62 -17.38 23.05
C ARG A 245 -19.53 -17.14 24.27
N GLY A 246 -19.88 -15.89 24.55
CA GLY A 246 -20.67 -15.50 25.72
C GLY A 246 -22.13 -15.96 25.68
N GLY A 247 -22.77 -15.93 24.51
CA GLY A 247 -24.12 -16.48 24.32
C GLY A 247 -24.19 -17.98 24.67
N TYR A 248 -23.13 -18.72 24.33
CA TYR A 248 -23.05 -20.16 24.61
C TYR A 248 -23.01 -20.49 26.10
N ARG A 249 -22.22 -19.75 26.90
CA ARG A 249 -22.11 -19.98 28.35
C ARG A 249 -23.45 -19.78 29.08
N ARG A 250 -24.31 -18.89 28.57
CA ARG A 250 -25.64 -18.63 29.14
C ARG A 250 -26.62 -19.75 28.81
N VAL A 251 -26.71 -20.17 27.55
CA VAL A 251 -27.59 -21.29 27.12
C VAL A 251 -27.19 -22.61 27.80
N ALA A 252 -25.90 -22.91 27.87
CA ALA A 252 -25.40 -24.12 28.52
C ALA A 252 -25.64 -24.15 30.05
N ARG A 253 -25.75 -22.99 30.71
CA ARG A 253 -26.12 -22.89 32.13
C ARG A 253 -27.62 -23.09 32.33
N ALA A 254 -28.46 -22.45 31.51
CA ALA A 254 -29.91 -22.57 31.59
C ALA A 254 -30.41 -24.01 31.37
N LEU A 255 -29.76 -24.76 30.47
CA LEU A 255 -30.10 -26.18 30.26
C LEU A 255 -29.75 -27.06 31.47
N ARG A 256 -28.68 -26.75 32.21
CA ARG A 256 -28.30 -27.53 33.41
C ARG A 256 -29.20 -27.27 34.61
N SER A 257 -29.81 -26.09 34.70
CA SER A 257 -30.75 -25.77 35.78
C SER A 257 -32.14 -26.39 35.58
N LEU A 258 -32.48 -26.80 34.36
CA LEU A 258 -33.76 -27.49 34.06
C LEU A 258 -33.68 -29.01 34.28
N THR A 259 -32.47 -29.56 34.38
CA THR A 259 -32.21 -31.00 34.59
C THR A 259 -31.92 -31.36 36.05
N ARG A 260 -32.11 -30.43 36.98
CA ARG A 260 -32.03 -30.64 38.43
C ARG A 260 -33.39 -30.34 39.03
#